data_AF-A0A1S1Q9I8-F1
#
_entry.id   AF-A0A1S1Q9I8-F1
#
_cell.length_a   1.000
_cell.length_b   1.000
_cell.length_c   1.000
_cell.angle_alpha   90.00
_cell.angle_beta   90.00
_cell.angle_gamma   90.00
#
_symmetry.space_group_name_H-M   'P 1'
#
loop_
_entity.id
_entity.type
_entity.pdbx_description
1 polymer ?
#
loop_
_entity_poly.entity_id
_entity_poly.type
_entity_poly.pdbx_seq_one_letter_code
_entity_poly.pdbx_strand_id
1 'polypeptide(L)' 'MDSDNLLKAIQPEPAALGRHYGSCDGKAALARETSPGSWQVKVRDPINRLAGHDGWMMLGTGWSTLAEARAATGLS' A
#
# COMPACT_ATOMS: atom_id res chain seq x y z
N MET A 1 -22.81 39.93 13.31
CA MET A 1 -21.37 39.95 12.92
C MET A 1 -21.02 38.51 12.74
N ASP A 2 -21.16 38.05 11.51
CA ASP A 2 -21.27 36.65 11.12
C ASP A 2 -20.12 36.39 10.16
N SER A 3 -18.94 36.04 10.68
CA SER A 3 -17.74 35.90 9.85
C SER A 3 -16.69 34.98 10.45
N ASP A 4 -17.06 33.78 10.91
CA ASP A 4 -16.07 32.76 11.31
C ASP A 4 -16.41 31.34 10.83
N ASN A 5 -17.36 31.18 9.91
CA ASN A 5 -17.83 29.86 9.50
C ASN A 5 -17.86 29.66 7.98
N LEU A 6 -16.79 30.04 7.29
CA LEU A 6 -16.70 29.89 5.83
C LEU A 6 -15.39 29.27 5.34
N LEU A 7 -14.70 28.47 6.17
CA LEU A 7 -13.59 27.62 5.71
C LEU A 7 -13.54 26.33 6.54
N LYS A 8 -14.69 25.68 6.76
CA LYS A 8 -14.67 24.23 6.99
C LYS A 8 -14.37 23.60 5.64
N ALA A 9 -13.08 23.63 5.27
CA ALA A 9 -12.57 22.89 4.14
C ALA A 9 -13.17 21.49 4.24
N ILE A 10 -14.02 21.13 3.28
CA ILE A 10 -14.41 19.76 3.05
C ILE A 10 -13.12 19.12 2.55
N GLN A 11 -12.21 18.78 3.46
CA GLN A 11 -11.14 17.87 3.13
C GLN A 11 -11.87 16.58 2.80
N PRO A 12 -11.83 16.09 1.55
CA PRO A 12 -12.30 14.74 1.29
C PRO A 12 -11.49 13.86 2.24
N GLU A 13 -12.17 13.08 3.09
CA GLU A 13 -11.50 12.02 3.84
C GLU A 13 -10.63 11.27 2.82
N PRO A 14 -9.32 11.06 3.09
CA PRO A 14 -8.47 10.38 2.13
C PRO A 14 -9.15 9.05 1.85
N ALA A 15 -9.58 8.87 0.59
CA ALA A 15 -10.27 7.65 0.16
C ALA A 15 -9.50 6.47 0.72
N ALA A 16 -10.16 5.58 1.45
CA ALA A 16 -9.50 4.49 2.15
C ALA A 16 -8.74 3.65 1.12
N LEU A 17 -7.42 3.86 1.06
CA LEU A 17 -6.55 3.23 0.07
C LEU A 17 -6.60 1.70 0.23
N GLY A 18 -6.65 1.00 -0.89
CA GLY A 18 -6.78 -0.45 -0.92
C GLY A 18 -5.63 -1.16 -0.18
N ARG A 19 -5.95 -2.24 0.54
CA ARG A 19 -4.96 -3.14 1.15
C ARG A 19 -5.36 -4.58 0.90
N HIS A 20 -4.38 -5.42 0.56
CA HIS A 20 -4.57 -6.83 0.32
C HIS A 20 -3.43 -7.63 0.93
N TYR A 21 -3.78 -8.56 1.81
CA TYR A 21 -2.83 -9.50 2.39
C TYR A 21 -2.88 -10.82 1.61
N GLY A 22 -1.72 -11.43 1.43
CA GLY A 22 -1.60 -12.71 0.74
C GLY A 22 -0.25 -13.33 1.01
N SER A 23 0.20 -14.17 0.10
CA SER A 23 1.50 -14.84 0.18
C SER A 23 2.30 -14.67 -1.10
N CYS A 24 3.63 -14.59 -0.98
CA CYS A 24 4.60 -14.62 -2.07
C CYS A 24 5.71 -15.60 -1.69
N ASP A 25 5.97 -16.63 -2.49
CA ASP A 25 6.97 -17.67 -2.21
C ASP A 25 6.87 -18.27 -0.79
N GLY A 26 5.64 -18.51 -0.32
CA GLY A 26 5.38 -19.03 1.02
C GLY A 26 5.61 -18.04 2.17
N LYS A 27 5.98 -16.79 1.88
CA LYS A 27 6.14 -15.71 2.86
C LYS A 27 4.92 -14.80 2.86
N ALA A 28 4.57 -14.25 4.02
CA ALA A 28 3.47 -13.30 4.14
C ALA A 28 3.77 -12.05 3.31
N ALA A 29 2.79 -11.59 2.52
CA ALA A 29 2.94 -10.45 1.64
C ALA A 29 1.75 -9.48 1.79
N LEU A 30 2.01 -8.21 1.51
CA LEU A 30 1.07 -7.12 1.64
C LEU A 30 1.18 -6.23 0.40
N ALA A 31 0.10 -6.20 -0.39
CA ALA A 31 -0.13 -5.14 -1.36
C ALA A 31 -0.88 -4.00 -0.68
N ARG A 32 -0.37 -2.78 -0.81
CA ARG A 32 -1.07 -1.58 -0.38
C ARG A 32 -1.08 -0.57 -1.52
N GLU A 33 -2.19 0.12 -1.66
CA GLU A 33 -2.30 1.31 -2.47
C GLU A 33 -1.72 2.49 -1.66
N THR A 34 -0.80 3.24 -2.26
CA THR A 34 -0.17 4.43 -1.64
C THR A 34 -0.77 5.73 -2.14
N SER A 35 -1.39 5.69 -3.31
CA SER A 35 -2.13 6.77 -3.94
C SER A 35 -3.14 6.12 -4.91
N PRO A 36 -4.25 6.78 -5.26
CA PRO A 36 -5.22 6.20 -6.19
C PRO A 36 -4.55 5.68 -7.46
N GLY A 37 -4.66 4.38 -7.72
CA GLY A 37 -4.01 3.72 -8.86
C GLY A 37 -2.50 3.58 -8.75
N SER A 38 -1.92 3.62 -7.55
CA SER A 38 -0.50 3.37 -7.30
C SER A 38 -0.34 2.34 -6.20
N TRP A 39 0.03 1.13 -6.61
CA TRP A 39 0.17 -0.02 -5.74
C TRP A 39 1.64 -0.34 -5.49
N GLN A 40 1.91 -0.81 -4.28
CA GLN A 40 3.19 -1.36 -3.89
C GLN A 40 3.01 -2.64 -3.08
N VAL A 41 3.98 -3.53 -3.18
CA VAL A 41 3.97 -4.84 -2.53
C VAL A 41 5.19 -4.98 -1.67
N LYS A 42 4.98 -5.38 -0.41
CA LYS A 42 6.04 -5.80 0.51
C LYS A 42 5.86 -7.27 0.84
N VAL A 43 6.97 -7.96 1.12
CA VAL A 43 6.98 -9.32 1.66
C VAL A 43 7.68 -9.33 3.02
N ARG A 44 7.19 -10.13 3.94
CA ARG A 44 7.78 -10.31 5.27
C ARG A 44 8.96 -11.28 5.14
N ASP A 45 10.17 -10.78 5.35
CA ASP A 45 11.40 -11.54 5.22
C ASP A 45 12.45 -11.03 6.22
N PRO A 46 12.27 -11.29 7.54
CA PRO A 46 13.07 -10.65 8.59
C PRO A 46 14.54 -11.07 8.60
N ILE A 47 14.88 -12.18 7.93
CA ILE A 47 16.27 -12.64 7.77
C ILE A 47 16.99 -11.93 6.62
N ASN A 48 16.24 -11.27 5.74
CA ASN A 48 16.80 -10.59 4.58
C ASN A 48 17.35 -9.23 5.00
N ARG A 49 18.60 -8.95 4.65
CA ARG A 49 19.26 -7.69 5.00
C ARG A 49 18.63 -6.46 4.34
N LEU A 50 17.83 -6.65 3.29
CA LEU A 50 17.07 -5.58 2.62
C LEU A 50 15.72 -5.30 3.29
N ALA A 51 15.30 -6.14 4.25
CA ALA A 51 14.10 -5.86 5.02
C ALA A 51 14.35 -4.66 5.95
N GLY A 52 13.35 -3.79 6.08
CA GLY A 52 13.37 -2.71 7.05
C GLY A 52 13.36 -3.23 8.49
N HIS A 53 13.44 -2.33 9.48
CA HIS A 53 13.33 -2.69 10.89
C HIS A 53 12.02 -3.43 11.22
N ASP A 54 10.96 -3.22 10.45
CA ASP A 54 9.68 -3.93 10.55
C ASP A 54 9.71 -5.38 10.01
N GLY A 55 10.85 -5.83 9.46
CA GLY A 55 11.03 -7.17 8.90
C GLY A 55 10.33 -7.37 7.55
N TRP A 56 9.88 -6.30 6.90
CA TRP A 56 9.31 -6.34 5.56
C TRP A 56 10.28 -5.75 4.53
N MET A 57 10.43 -6.48 3.43
CA MET A 57 11.19 -6.10 2.25
C MET A 57 10.24 -5.59 1.16
N MET A 58 10.61 -4.54 0.43
CA MET A 58 9.86 -4.07 -0.73
C MET A 58 10.09 -5.00 -1.93
N LEU A 59 9.02 -5.52 -2.52
CA LEU A 59 9.08 -6.27 -3.78
C LEU A 59 8.97 -5.35 -4.99
N GLY A 60 8.18 -4.27 -4.89
CA GLY A 60 8.09 -3.24 -5.92
C GLY A 60 6.97 -2.25 -5.66
N THR A 61 6.81 -1.30 -6.57
CA THR A 61 5.87 -0.18 -6.49
C THR A 61 5.50 0.33 -7.88
N GLY A 62 4.42 1.11 -7.97
CA GLY A 62 4.04 1.87 -9.16
C GLY A 62 3.05 1.14 -10.09
N TRP A 63 2.47 0.03 -9.64
CA TRP A 63 1.47 -0.68 -10.44
C TRP A 63 0.14 0.04 -10.42
N SER A 64 -0.54 0.06 -11.57
CA SER A 64 -1.79 0.80 -11.75
C SER A 64 -2.98 0.14 -11.03
N THR A 65 -2.88 -1.17 -10.77
CA THR A 65 -3.94 -1.98 -10.14
C THR A 65 -3.37 -3.04 -9.21
N LEU A 66 -4.21 -3.52 -8.27
CA LEU A 66 -3.88 -4.68 -7.44
C LEU A 66 -3.63 -5.94 -8.29
N ALA A 67 -4.38 -6.14 -9.37
CA ALA A 67 -4.21 -7.32 -10.23
C ALA A 67 -2.84 -7.34 -10.92
N GLU A 68 -2.39 -6.18 -11.41
CA GLU A 68 -1.07 -6.01 -12.01
C GLU A 68 0.05 -6.24 -10.97
N ALA A 69 -0.09 -5.67 -9.78
CA ALA A 69 0.83 -5.92 -8.68
C ALA A 69 0.89 -7.42 -8.31
N ARG A 70 -0.26 -8.11 -8.25
CA ARG A 70 -0.32 -9.55 -7.98
C ARG A 70 0.37 -10.39 -9.04
N ALA A 71 0.11 -10.10 -10.31
CA ALA A 71 0.75 -10.80 -11.42
C ALA A 71 2.27 -10.57 -11.43
N ALA A 72 2.73 -9.35 -11.15
CA ALA A 72 4.16 -9.01 -11.16
C ALA A 72 4.93 -9.63 -9.98
N THR A 73 4.29 -9.81 -8.81
CA THR A 73 4.96 -10.31 -7.61
C THR A 73 4.55 -11.72 -7.20
N GLY A 74 3.67 -12.41 -7.93
CA GLY A 74 3.15 -13.72 -7.52
C GLY A 74 2.31 -13.69 -6.25
N LEU A 75 1.74 -12.53 -5.88
CA LEU A 75 0.91 -12.38 -4.68
C LEU A 75 -0.42 -13.12 -4.87
N SER A 76 -0.58 -14.23 -4.14
CA SER A 76 -1.82 -15.02 -4.09
C SER A 76 -2.67 -14.70 -2.87
#